data_AF-A0A7J6UK42-F1
#
_entry.id   AF-A0A7J6UK42-F1
#
_cell.length_a   1.000
_cell.length_b   1.000
_cell.length_c   1.000
_cell.angle_alpha   90.00
_cell.angle_beta   90.00
_cell.angle_gamma   90.00
#
_symmetry.space_group_name_H-M   'P 1'
#
loop_
_entity.id
_entity.type
_entity.pdbx_description
1 polymer ?
#
loop_
_entity_poly.entity_id
_entity_poly.type
_entity_poly.pdbx_seq_one_letter_code
_entity_poly.pdbx_strand_id
1 'polypeptide(L)'
;CFLRRPRVLLLDEATSALDTENEALVQAALDTLMSTGGCTIILVAHRLSTVKNADMIAVISEGSIVEKGRHDELVQQHGVYAKLVARQLSHDDNRLTVDETVDGLMDEIKAA
;
A
#
# COMPACT_ATOMS: atom_id res chain seq x y z
N CYS A 1 -16.32 9.83 -2.14
CA CYS A 1 -17.30 8.95 -2.83
C CYS A 1 -17.98 7.87 -1.95
N PHE A 2 -17.88 7.91 -0.60
CA PHE A 2 -18.34 6.81 0.28
C PHE A 2 -19.86 6.69 0.52
N LEU A 3 -20.69 7.59 -0.03
CA LEU A 3 -22.10 7.72 0.37
C LEU A 3 -23.05 6.66 -0.23
N ARG A 4 -22.63 5.88 -1.23
CA ARG A 4 -23.54 5.02 -2.02
C ARG A 4 -23.46 3.51 -1.72
N ARG A 5 -22.65 3.08 -0.74
CA ARG A 5 -22.41 1.67 -0.40
C ARG A 5 -22.34 0.77 -1.65
N PRO A 6 -21.40 1.04 -2.58
CA PRO A 6 -21.33 0.31 -3.83
C PRO A 6 -21.06 -1.17 -3.56
N ARG A 7 -21.61 -2.05 -4.41
CA ARG A 7 -21.31 -3.50 -4.34
C ARG A 7 -19.92 -3.81 -4.91
N VAL A 8 -19.39 -2.93 -5.76
CA VAL A 8 -18.05 -3.02 -6.35
C VAL A 8 -17.38 -1.66 -6.26
N LEU A 9 -16.18 -1.62 -5.70
CA LEU A 9 -15.35 -0.43 -5.57
C LEU A 9 -14.06 -0.64 -6.36
N LEU A 10 -13.85 0.15 -7.41
CA LEU A 10 -12.61 0.20 -8.16
C LEU A 10 -11.80 1.41 -7.70
N LEU A 11 -10.56 1.19 -7.29
CA LEU A 11 -9.64 2.22 -6.85
C LEU A 11 -8.39 2.13 -7.73
N ASP A 12 -8.15 3.18 -8.49
CA ASP A 12 -6.96 3.31 -9.33
C ASP A 12 -6.06 4.37 -8.69
N GLU A 13 -4.89 3.96 -8.21
CA GLU A 13 -3.88 4.85 -7.61
C GLU A 13 -4.40 5.90 -6.60
N ALA A 14 -5.47 5.59 -5.85
CA ALA A 14 -6.14 6.58 -5.00
C ALA A 14 -5.29 7.15 -3.86
N THR A 15 -4.09 6.59 -3.61
CA THR A 15 -3.14 7.03 -2.57
C THR A 15 -1.90 7.74 -3.12
N SER A 16 -1.73 7.87 -4.45
CA SER A 16 -0.54 8.52 -5.02
C SER A 16 -0.52 10.04 -4.82
N ALA A 17 -1.70 10.66 -4.67
CA ALA A 17 -1.90 12.09 -4.44
C ALA A 17 -2.07 12.48 -2.96
N LEU A 18 -1.92 11.54 -2.02
CA LEU A 18 -2.08 11.80 -0.59
C LEU A 18 -0.72 11.93 0.12
N ASP A 19 -0.58 12.95 0.97
CA ASP A 19 0.53 13.09 1.91
C ASP A 19 0.60 11.91 2.89
N THR A 20 1.80 11.56 3.35
CA THR A 20 2.10 10.38 4.19
C THR A 20 1.17 10.25 5.41
N GLU A 21 0.79 11.36 6.04
CA GLU A 21 -0.12 11.40 7.19
C GLU A 21 -1.55 10.95 6.83
N ASN A 22 -2.04 11.40 5.66
CA ASN A 22 -3.38 11.06 5.20
C ASN A 22 -3.46 9.62 4.68
N GLU A 23 -2.33 9.07 4.22
CA GLU A 23 -2.27 7.71 3.69
C GLU A 23 -2.62 6.65 4.75
N ALA A 24 -2.12 6.80 5.97
CA ALA A 24 -2.43 5.89 7.07
C ALA A 24 -3.94 5.90 7.39
N LEU A 25 -4.57 7.08 7.36
CA LEU A 25 -6.01 7.23 7.59
C LEU A 25 -6.84 6.55 6.48
N VAL A 26 -6.46 6.76 5.22
CA VAL A 26 -7.13 6.11 4.08
C VAL A 26 -6.91 4.60 4.09
N GLN A 27 -5.72 4.14 4.47
CA GLN A 27 -5.42 2.72 4.62
C GLN A 27 -6.31 2.08 5.70
N ALA A 28 -6.44 2.70 6.87
CA ALA A 28 -7.31 2.21 7.94
C ALA A 28 -8.79 2.17 7.51
N ALA A 29 -9.24 3.16 6.74
CA ALA A 29 -10.59 3.16 6.18
C ALA A 29 -10.80 2.03 5.16
N LEU A 30 -9.81 1.77 4.29
CA LEU A 30 -9.84 0.66 3.33
C LEU A 30 -9.82 -0.69 4.04
N ASP A 31 -8.96 -0.88 5.04
CA ASP A 31 -8.88 -2.12 5.83
C ASP A 31 -10.21 -2.40 6.55
N THR A 32 -10.85 -1.35 7.09
CA THR A 32 -12.19 -1.46 7.69
C THR A 32 -13.24 -1.88 6.66
N LEU A 33 -13.18 -1.34 5.44
CA LEU A 33 -14.10 -1.70 4.36
C LEU A 33 -13.87 -3.14 3.85
N MET A 34 -12.62 -3.56 3.74
CA MET A 34 -12.26 -4.95 3.41
C MET A 34 -12.79 -5.91 4.49
N SER A 35 -12.69 -5.52 5.77
CA SER A 35 -13.09 -6.35 6.91
C SER A 35 -14.61 -6.39 7.14
N THR A 36 -15.35 -5.31 6.85
CA THR A 36 -16.80 -5.23 7.10
C THR A 36 -17.63 -6.03 6.10
N GLY A 37 -17.05 -6.41 4.96
CA GLY A 37 -17.71 -7.22 3.94
C GLY A 37 -18.84 -6.49 3.20
N GLY A 38 -19.36 -7.13 2.15
CA GLY A 38 -20.49 -6.59 1.36
C GLY A 38 -20.11 -5.65 0.21
N CYS A 39 -18.81 -5.45 -0.05
CA CYS A 39 -18.28 -4.73 -1.20
C CYS A 39 -17.10 -5.51 -1.79
N THR A 40 -17.10 -5.76 -3.10
CA THR A 40 -15.93 -6.26 -3.84
C THR A 40 -15.00 -5.09 -4.15
N ILE A 41 -13.76 -5.12 -3.65
CA ILE A 41 -12.79 -4.06 -3.87
C ILE A 41 -11.76 -4.53 -4.89
N ILE A 42 -11.60 -3.79 -5.98
CA ILE A 42 -10.55 -3.98 -6.97
C ILE A 42 -9.63 -2.76 -6.84
N LEU A 43 -8.38 -3.01 -6.50
CA LEU A 43 -7.40 -1.97 -6.26
C LEU A 43 -6.22 -2.15 -7.22
N VAL A 44 -5.88 -1.08 -7.94
CA VAL A 44 -4.62 -0.95 -8.67
C VAL A 44 -3.69 -0.12 -7.79
N ALA A 45 -2.61 -0.73 -7.31
CA ALA A 45 -1.70 -0.11 -6.36
C ALA A 45 -0.25 -0.24 -6.79
N HIS A 46 0.49 0.86 -6.61
CA HIS A 46 1.94 0.90 -6.76
C HIS A 46 2.68 0.81 -5.43
N ARG A 47 1.98 0.77 -4.28
CA ARG A 47 2.56 0.67 -2.94
C ARG A 47 2.19 -0.65 -2.27
N LEU A 48 3.17 -1.31 -1.65
CA LEU A 48 3.04 -2.63 -1.07
C LEU A 48 2.11 -2.65 0.14
N SER A 49 2.11 -1.56 0.92
CA SER A 49 1.28 -1.38 2.12
C SER A 49 -0.20 -1.65 1.85
N THR A 50 -0.72 -1.22 0.69
CA THR A 50 -2.14 -1.38 0.34
C THR A 50 -2.46 -2.75 -0.25
N VAL A 51 -1.48 -3.45 -0.85
CA VAL A 51 -1.70 -4.75 -1.51
C VAL A 51 -1.54 -5.93 -0.56
N LYS A 52 -0.80 -5.77 0.56
CA LYS A 52 -0.49 -6.86 1.50
C LYS A 52 -1.74 -7.49 2.13
N ASN A 53 -2.75 -6.67 2.43
CA ASN A 53 -3.99 -7.10 3.09
C ASN A 53 -5.04 -7.66 2.11
N ALA A 54 -4.73 -7.72 0.81
CA ALA A 54 -5.69 -8.18 -0.18
C ALA A 54 -5.96 -9.69 -0.04
N ASP A 55 -7.23 -10.08 -0.20
CA ASP A 55 -7.64 -11.49 -0.28
C ASP A 55 -6.96 -12.21 -1.45
N MET A 56 -6.67 -11.48 -2.52
CA MET A 56 -6.08 -11.99 -3.75
C MET A 56 -5.32 -10.87 -4.47
N ILE A 57 -4.10 -11.17 -4.88
CA ILE A 57 -3.23 -10.29 -5.64
C ILE A 57 -3.06 -10.89 -7.03
N ALA A 58 -3.22 -10.07 -8.07
CA ALA A 58 -2.92 -10.45 -9.45
C ALA A 58 -1.82 -9.53 -9.99
N VAL A 59 -0.68 -10.12 -10.37
CA VAL A 59 0.44 -9.38 -10.95
C VAL A 59 0.29 -9.38 -12.46
N ILE A 60 0.31 -8.19 -13.05
CA ILE A 60 0.20 -7.99 -14.49
C ILE A 60 1.58 -7.64 -15.04
N SER A 61 2.01 -8.35 -16.08
CA SER A 61 3.21 -8.05 -16.86
C SER A 61 2.90 -8.25 -18.33
N GLU A 62 3.35 -7.32 -19.19
CA GLU A 62 3.14 -7.39 -20.64
C GLU A 62 1.66 -7.60 -21.06
N GLY A 63 0.74 -7.01 -20.30
CA GLY A 63 -0.70 -7.12 -20.55
C GLY A 63 -1.35 -8.45 -20.14
N SER A 64 -0.62 -9.35 -19.48
CA SER A 64 -1.11 -10.65 -19.02
C SER A 64 -0.91 -10.83 -17.52
N ILE A 65 -1.77 -11.62 -16.87
CA ILE A 65 -1.60 -12.01 -15.47
C ILE A 65 -0.51 -13.08 -15.41
N VAL A 66 0.63 -12.73 -14.81
CA VAL A 66 1.78 -13.64 -14.67
C VAL A 66 1.75 -14.42 -13.36
N GLU A 67 1.21 -13.81 -12.30
CA GLU A 67 1.13 -14.40 -10.97
C GLU A 67 -0.20 -14.04 -10.30
N LYS A 68 -0.73 -14.96 -9.50
CA LYS A 68 -1.97 -14.78 -8.77
C LYS A 68 -1.96 -15.59 -7.48
N GLY A 69 -2.28 -14.96 -6.35
CA GLY A 69 -2.31 -15.63 -5.04
C GLY A 69 -2.42 -14.64 -3.89
N ARG A 70 -2.29 -15.14 -2.66
CA ARG A 70 -2.16 -14.29 -1.47
C ARG A 70 -0.73 -13.78 -1.35
N HIS A 71 -0.53 -12.71 -0.57
CA HIS A 71 0.80 -12.13 -0.32
C HIS A 71 1.83 -13.20 0.07
N ASP A 72 1.53 -14.02 1.07
CA ASP A 72 2.46 -15.01 1.60
C ASP A 72 2.86 -16.07 0.56
N GLU A 73 1.91 -16.48 -0.29
CA GLU A 73 2.14 -17.46 -1.36
C GLU A 73 3.05 -16.88 -2.45
N LEU A 74 2.79 -15.64 -2.87
CA LEU A 74 3.54 -14.98 -3.93
C LEU A 74 4.96 -14.60 -3.50
N VAL A 75 5.16 -14.24 -2.23
CA VAL A 75 6.51 -13.98 -1.69
C VAL A 75 7.36 -15.25 -1.70
N GLN A 76 6.78 -16.41 -1.33
CA GLN A 76 7.48 -17.70 -1.31
C GLN A 76 7.83 -18.22 -2.71
N GLN A 77 7.05 -17.84 -3.72
CA GLN A 77 7.32 -18.24 -5.11
C GLN A 77 8.57 -17.55 -5.69
N HIS A 78 9.14 -16.55 -5.01
CA HIS A 78 10.32 -15.80 -5.45
C HIS A 78 10.20 -15.24 -6.89
N GLY A 79 8.96 -14.97 -7.31
CA GLY A 79 8.60 -14.52 -8.64
C GLY A 79 8.74 -13.01 -8.86
N VAL A 80 7.99 -12.48 -9.82
CA VAL A 80 7.87 -11.05 -10.13
C VAL A 80 7.35 -10.29 -8.91
N TYR A 81 6.35 -10.82 -8.22
CA TYR A 81 5.82 -10.18 -7.01
C TYR A 81 6.91 -10.00 -5.94
N ALA A 82 7.67 -11.06 -5.63
CA ALA A 82 8.70 -11.03 -4.61
C ALA A 82 9.81 -10.00 -4.94
N LYS A 83 10.16 -9.85 -6.23
CA LYS A 83 11.12 -8.82 -6.68
C LYS A 83 10.58 -7.40 -6.48
N LEU A 84 9.28 -7.18 -6.77
CA LEU A 84 8.63 -5.89 -6.54
C LEU A 84 8.61 -5.55 -5.04
N VAL A 85 8.29 -6.52 -4.19
CA VAL A 85 8.32 -6.40 -2.73
C VAL A 85 9.71 -6.00 -2.25
N ALA A 86 10.75 -6.74 -2.65
CA ALA A 86 12.12 -6.46 -2.24
C ALA A 86 12.59 -5.05 -2.65
N ARG A 87 12.21 -4.60 -3.85
CA ARG A 87 12.54 -3.25 -4.33
C ARG A 87 11.85 -2.16 -3.51
N GLN A 88 10.60 -2.37 -3.09
CA GLN A 88 9.88 -1.39 -2.28
C GLN A 88 10.39 -1.32 -0.85
N LEU A 89 10.74 -2.46 -0.23
CA LEU A 89 11.38 -2.48 1.08
C LEU A 89 12.70 -1.67 1.07
N SER A 90 13.52 -1.83 0.02
CA SER A 90 14.75 -1.04 -0.13
C SER A 90 14.52 0.46 -0.37
N HIS A 91 13.31 0.86 -0.77
CA HIS A 91 12.95 2.26 -1.01
C HIS A 91 12.28 2.90 0.22
N ASP A 92 11.55 2.13 1.02
CA ASP A 92 10.97 2.58 2.29
C ASP A 92 12.06 2.79 3.36
N ASP A 93 13.15 2.02 3.35
CA ASP A 93 14.33 2.27 4.21
C ASP A 93 14.99 3.64 3.94
N ASN A 94 14.84 4.20 2.74
CA ASN A 94 15.36 5.53 2.41
C ASN A 94 14.40 6.68 2.77
N ARG A 95 13.19 6.37 3.28
CA ARG A 95 12.25 7.37 3.82
C ARG A 95 12.32 7.49 5.35
N LEU A 96 12.72 6.42 6.05
CA LEU A 96 12.90 6.43 7.51
C LEU A 96 14.12 7.26 7.97
N THR A 97 15.14 7.42 7.13
CA THR A 97 16.33 8.23 7.46
C THR A 97 16.11 9.74 7.35
N VAL A 98 15.11 10.17 6.58
CA VAL A 98 14.83 11.60 6.42
C VAL A 98 14.07 12.15 7.64
N ASP A 99 13.13 11.38 8.19
CA ASP A 99 12.25 11.81 9.29
C ASP A 99 13.00 11.94 10.63
N GLU A 100 13.90 11.00 10.95
CA GLU A 100 14.70 11.05 12.20
C GLU A 100 15.71 12.21 12.24
N THR A 101 16.12 12.74 11.08
CA THR A 101 17.09 13.85 11.03
C THR A 101 16.40 15.21 11.23
N VAL A 102 15.10 15.34 10.91
CA VAL A 102 14.37 16.61 11.09
C VAL A 102 13.91 16.79 12.52
N ASP A 103 13.51 15.70 13.19
CA ASP A 103 13.04 15.75 14.58
C ASP A 103 14.20 16.07 15.56
N GLY A 104 15.40 15.56 15.29
CA GLY A 104 16.62 15.91 16.05
C GLY A 104 17.08 17.36 15.88
N LEU A 105 16.84 17.98 14.72
CA LEU A 105 17.19 19.39 14.48
C LEU A 105 16.21 20.36 15.18
N MET A 106 14.96 19.97 15.40
CA MET A 106 13.98 20.81 16.09
C MET A 106 14.20 20.86 17.61
N ASP A 107 14.75 19.80 18.21
CA ASP A 107 15.06 19.77 19.64
C ASP A 107 16.30 20.60 20.00
N GLU A 108 17.31 20.68 19.13
CA GLU A 108 18.48 21.56 19.35
C GLU A 108 18.13 23.05 19.26
N ILE A 109 17.16 23.45 18.41
CA ILE A 109 16.74 24.85 18.29
C ILE A 109 15.82 25.28 19.46
N LYS A 110 15.12 24.35 20.12
CA LYS A 110 14.31 24.65 21.31
C LYS A 110 15.11 24.71 22.62
N ALA A 111 16.34 24.19 22.63
CA ALA A 111 17.22 24.18 23.80
C ALA A 111 18.22 25.37 23.84
N ALA A 112 18.20 26.25 22.84
CA ALA A 112 18.99 27.49 22.76
C ALA A 112 18.11 28.73 22.88
#